data_AF-A0A2N4YK98-F1
#
_entry.id   AF-A0A2N4YK98-F1
#
_cell.length_a   1.000
_cell.length_b   1.000
_cell.length_c   1.000
_cell.angle_alpha   90.00
_cell.angle_beta   90.00
_cell.angle_gamma   90.00
#
_symmetry.space_group_name_H-M   'P 1'
#
loop_
_entity.id
_entity.type
_entity.pdbx_description
1 polymer ?
#
loop_
_entity_poly.entity_id
_entity_poly.type
_entity_poly.pdbx_seq_one_letter_code
_entity_poly.pdbx_strand_id
1 'polypeptide(L)'
;MTDRPGLLEGVAQAFRDHGLTAALTALIGGSLALAAAVTRKAFTNEALLDRLDRELAQERDRVEHQRAEDRKADADRLDRIETDIRAMRDMLFDAFQRPRPD
;
A
#
# COMPACT_ATOMS: atom_id res chain seq x y z
N MET A 1 46.04 31.99 -20.14
CA MET A 1 45.01 31.65 -19.14
C MET A 1 43.65 31.81 -19.78
N THR A 2 42.91 30.72 -19.99
CA THR A 2 41.53 30.77 -20.46
C THR A 2 40.61 30.99 -19.26
N ASP A 3 40.26 32.26 -18.99
CA ASP A 3 39.13 32.58 -18.13
C ASP A 3 37.87 32.06 -18.83
N ARG A 4 37.35 30.93 -18.36
CA ARG A 4 36.02 30.47 -18.74
C ARG A 4 35.04 31.25 -17.87
N PRO A 5 34.20 32.12 -18.44
CA PRO A 5 33.19 32.82 -17.65
C PRO A 5 32.27 31.81 -16.97
N GLY A 6 31.87 32.10 -15.74
CA GLY A 6 30.91 31.29 -15.01
C GLY A 6 29.56 31.24 -15.73
N LEU A 7 28.74 30.21 -15.47
CA LEU A 7 27.44 30.01 -16.13
C LEU A 7 26.55 31.27 -16.11
N LEU A 8 26.50 31.97 -14.99
CA LEU A 8 25.72 33.21 -14.84
C LEU A 8 26.27 34.35 -15.71
N GLU A 9 27.58 34.44 -15.84
CA GLU A 9 28.26 35.48 -16.60
C GLU A 9 28.13 35.23 -18.11
N GLY A 10 28.21 33.96 -18.54
CA GLY A 10 27.91 33.55 -19.90
C GLY A 10 26.45 33.78 -20.30
N VAL A 11 25.49 33.53 -19.40
CA VAL A 11 24.07 33.82 -19.62
C VAL A 11 23.83 35.33 -19.70
N ALA A 12 24.42 36.11 -18.80
CA ALA A 12 24.31 37.57 -18.80
C ALA A 12 24.90 38.20 -20.07
N GLN A 13 25.99 37.65 -20.60
CA GLN A 13 26.59 38.09 -21.86
C GLN A 13 25.73 37.69 -23.06
N ALA A 14 25.23 36.44 -23.11
CA ALA A 14 24.33 35.99 -24.17
C ALA A 14 23.01 36.78 -24.24
N PHE A 15 22.46 37.20 -23.09
CA PHE A 15 21.30 38.11 -23.04
C PHE A 15 21.62 39.52 -23.52
N ARG A 16 22.85 39.99 -23.33
CA ARG A 16 23.29 41.32 -23.78
C ARG A 16 23.50 41.35 -25.30
N ASP A 17 24.07 40.28 -25.85
CA ASP A 17 24.44 40.18 -27.27
C ASP A 17 23.28 39.68 -28.15
N HIS A 18 22.37 38.87 -27.59
CA HIS A 18 21.30 38.19 -28.32
C HIS A 18 19.96 38.22 -27.58
N GLY A 19 19.64 39.31 -26.88
CA GLY A 19 18.55 39.38 -25.88
C GLY A 19 17.22 38.74 -26.26
N LEU A 20 16.71 38.94 -27.49
CA LEU A 20 15.45 38.33 -27.92
C LEU A 20 15.58 36.81 -28.14
N THR A 21 16.63 36.39 -28.85
CA THR A 21 16.89 34.97 -29.19
C THR A 21 17.26 34.17 -27.94
N ALA A 22 18.04 34.76 -27.03
CA ALA A 22 18.38 34.19 -25.74
C ALA A 22 17.13 34.02 -24.85
N ALA A 23 16.26 35.03 -24.80
CA ALA A 23 15.00 34.95 -24.06
C ALA A 23 14.07 33.84 -24.60
N LEU A 24 13.90 33.75 -25.92
CA LEU A 24 13.13 32.70 -26.57
C LEU A 24 13.69 31.30 -26.26
N THR A 25 15.00 31.15 -26.36
CA THR A 25 15.67 29.87 -26.10
C THR A 25 15.55 29.46 -24.62
N ALA A 26 15.69 30.42 -23.70
CA ALA A 26 15.50 30.18 -22.27
C ALA A 26 14.05 29.82 -21.94
N LEU A 27 13.07 30.47 -22.57
CA LEU A 27 11.65 30.16 -22.39
C LEU A 27 11.31 28.74 -22.90
N ILE A 28 11.77 28.40 -24.10
CA ILE A 28 11.53 27.09 -24.72
C ILE A 28 12.24 26.00 -23.93
N GLY A 29 13.53 26.19 -23.62
CA GLY A 29 14.31 25.23 -22.84
C GLY A 29 13.77 25.06 -21.42
N GLY A 30 13.38 26.16 -20.76
CA GLY A 30 12.79 26.15 -19.42
C GLY A 30 11.44 25.44 -19.37
N SER A 31 10.56 25.69 -20.35
CA SER A 31 9.25 25.02 -20.43
C SER A 31 9.37 23.52 -20.71
N LEU A 32 10.30 23.11 -21.59
CA LEU A 32 10.59 21.69 -21.82
C LEU A 32 11.18 21.02 -20.58
N ALA A 33 12.09 21.68 -19.86
CA ALA A 33 12.66 21.16 -18.63
C ALA A 33 11.60 20.98 -17.53
N LEU A 34 10.66 21.93 -17.40
CA LEU A 34 9.52 21.82 -16.49
C LEU A 34 8.59 20.68 -16.88
N ALA A 35 8.25 20.55 -18.17
CA ALA A 35 7.43 19.45 -18.66
C ALA A 35 8.09 18.09 -18.33
N ALA A 36 9.37 17.93 -18.64
CA ALA A 36 10.11 16.71 -18.35
C ALA A 36 10.15 16.39 -16.84
N ALA A 37 10.32 17.40 -15.98
CA ALA A 37 10.31 17.22 -14.53
C ALA A 37 8.93 16.80 -14.00
N VAL A 38 7.85 17.42 -14.48
CA VAL A 38 6.47 17.07 -14.11
C VAL A 38 6.13 15.67 -14.59
N THR A 39 6.44 15.34 -15.85
CA THR A 39 6.23 14.01 -16.43
C THR A 39 7.00 12.93 -15.67
N ARG A 40 8.27 13.16 -15.32
CA ARG A 40 9.04 12.23 -14.48
C ARG A 40 8.38 12.02 -13.12
N LYS A 41 7.94 13.10 -12.47
CA LYS A 41 7.27 13.02 -11.16
C LYS A 41 5.93 12.27 -11.24
N ALA A 42 5.14 12.52 -12.29
CA ALA A 42 3.88 11.84 -12.54
C ALA A 42 4.08 10.34 -12.73
N PHE A 43 5.02 9.93 -13.59
CA PHE A 43 5.34 8.51 -13.80
C PHE A 43 5.89 7.84 -12.54
N THR A 44 6.73 8.51 -11.75
CA THR A 44 7.19 7.95 -10.47
C THR A 44 6.06 7.79 -9.46
N ASN A 45 5.09 8.70 -9.46
CA ASN A 45 3.94 8.62 -8.58
C ASN A 45 3.02 7.46 -8.98
N GLU A 46 2.76 7.30 -10.28
CA GLU A 46 1.96 6.19 -10.80
C GLU A 46 2.62 4.82 -10.53
N ALA A 47 3.94 4.71 -10.73
CA ALA A 47 4.68 3.50 -10.39
C ALA A 47 4.68 3.20 -8.87
N LEU A 48 4.71 4.24 -8.04
CA LEU A 48 4.59 4.11 -6.58
C LEU A 48 3.19 3.65 -6.18
N LEU A 49 2.14 4.23 -6.79
CA LEU A 49 0.75 3.85 -6.54
C LEU A 49 0.49 2.40 -6.95
N ASP A 50 0.93 1.98 -8.13
CA ASP A 50 0.79 0.58 -8.60
C ASP A 50 1.56 -0.42 -7.71
N ARG A 51 2.65 0.02 -7.09
CA ARG A 51 3.36 -0.77 -6.08
C ARG A 51 2.56 -0.86 -4.78
N LEU A 52 2.05 0.26 -4.27
CA LEU A 52 1.22 0.33 -3.07
C LEU A 52 -0.05 -0.50 -3.20
N ASP A 53 -0.72 -0.46 -4.35
CA ASP A 53 -1.93 -1.25 -4.60
C ASP A 53 -1.64 -2.76 -4.55
N ARG A 54 -0.48 -3.19 -5.09
CA ARG A 54 -0.03 -4.58 -5.00
C ARG A 54 0.29 -5.01 -3.57
N GLU A 55 1.04 -4.18 -2.84
CA GLU A 55 1.37 -4.45 -1.43
C GLU A 55 0.09 -4.52 -0.58
N LEU A 56 -0.86 -3.60 -0.80
CA LEU A 56 -2.13 -3.56 -0.08
C LEU A 56 -3.04 -4.75 -0.42
N ALA A 57 -3.08 -5.18 -1.68
CA ALA A 57 -3.81 -6.39 -2.06
C ALA A 57 -3.25 -7.64 -1.35
N GLN A 58 -1.92 -7.79 -1.30
CA GLN A 58 -1.27 -8.90 -0.60
C GLN A 58 -1.54 -8.89 0.91
N GLU A 59 -1.50 -7.72 1.55
CA GLU A 59 -1.84 -7.60 2.96
C GLU A 59 -3.31 -7.94 3.23
N ARG A 60 -4.23 -7.48 2.36
CA ARG A 60 -5.65 -7.82 2.49
C ARG A 60 -5.88 -9.32 2.39
N ASP A 61 -5.28 -9.99 1.42
CA ASP A 61 -5.40 -11.46 1.27
C ASP A 61 -4.88 -12.18 2.52
N ARG A 62 -3.76 -11.71 3.07
CA ARG A 62 -3.19 -12.28 4.30
C ARG A 62 -4.14 -12.11 5.49
N VAL A 63 -4.70 -10.92 5.69
CA VAL A 63 -5.65 -10.64 6.78
C VAL A 63 -6.93 -11.43 6.60
N GLU A 64 -7.43 -11.56 5.38
CA GLU A 64 -8.63 -12.32 5.10
C GLU A 64 -8.43 -13.81 5.37
N HIS A 65 -7.26 -14.35 5.02
CA HIS A 65 -6.89 -15.72 5.37
C HIS A 65 -6.85 -15.92 6.89
N GLN A 66 -6.19 -15.03 7.63
CA GLN A 66 -6.16 -15.09 9.10
C GLN A 66 -7.56 -15.06 9.70
N ARG A 67 -8.43 -14.16 9.23
CA ARG A 67 -9.83 -14.10 9.69
C ARG A 67 -10.63 -15.36 9.35
N ALA A 68 -10.30 -16.05 8.25
CA ALA A 68 -10.94 -17.31 7.91
C ALA A 68 -10.47 -18.43 8.85
N GLU A 69 -9.17 -18.48 9.16
CA GLU A 69 -8.61 -19.41 10.13
C GLU A 69 -9.17 -19.19 11.54
N ASP A 70 -9.25 -17.94 12.00
CA ASP A 70 -9.83 -17.58 13.30
C ASP A 70 -11.29 -18.03 13.40
N ARG A 71 -12.11 -17.73 12.36
CA ARG A 71 -13.51 -18.18 12.32
C ARG A 71 -13.64 -19.70 12.35
N LYS A 72 -12.73 -20.42 11.70
CA LYS A 72 -12.71 -21.88 11.72
C LYS A 72 -12.33 -22.40 13.09
N ALA A 73 -11.28 -21.86 13.71
CA ALA A 73 -10.82 -22.27 15.04
C ALA A 73 -11.91 -22.04 16.10
N ASP A 74 -12.64 -20.92 16.01
CA ASP A 74 -13.78 -20.64 16.87
C ASP A 74 -14.94 -21.62 16.63
N ALA A 75 -15.26 -21.96 15.38
CA ALA A 75 -16.28 -22.96 15.07
C ALA A 75 -15.92 -24.34 15.64
N ASP A 76 -14.68 -24.79 15.45
CA ASP A 76 -14.18 -26.07 16.01
C ASP A 76 -14.18 -26.07 17.54
N ARG A 77 -13.97 -24.90 18.16
CA ARG A 77 -14.09 -24.74 19.62
C ARG A 77 -15.54 -24.84 20.07
N LEU A 78 -16.47 -24.21 19.37
CA LEU A 78 -17.89 -24.25 19.72
C LEU A 78 -18.47 -25.67 19.55
N ASP A 79 -18.08 -26.40 18.52
CA ASP A 79 -18.53 -27.78 18.27
C ASP A 79 -18.10 -28.74 19.39
N ARG A 80 -16.88 -28.58 19.91
CA ARG A 80 -16.41 -29.32 21.09
C ARG A 80 -17.23 -29.00 22.33
N ILE A 81 -17.49 -27.71 22.59
CA ILE A 81 -18.32 -27.28 23.72
C ILE A 81 -19.74 -27.86 23.59
N GLU A 82 -20.33 -27.85 22.40
CA GLU A 82 -21.65 -28.42 22.17
C GLU A 82 -21.66 -29.94 22.44
N THR A 83 -20.62 -30.65 21.99
CA THR A 83 -20.45 -32.08 22.22
C THR A 83 -20.38 -32.39 23.72
N ASP A 84 -19.58 -31.62 24.47
CA ASP A 84 -19.43 -31.78 25.92
C ASP A 84 -20.74 -31.49 26.65
N ILE A 85 -21.46 -30.43 26.27
CA ILE A 85 -22.79 -30.10 26.82
C ILE A 85 -23.76 -31.26 26.58
N ARG A 86 -23.76 -31.83 25.37
CA ARG A 86 -24.63 -32.96 25.02
C ARG A 86 -24.30 -34.20 25.85
N ALA A 87 -23.02 -34.50 26.03
CA ALA A 87 -22.57 -35.61 26.87
C ALA A 87 -22.97 -35.42 28.35
N MET A 88 -22.76 -34.23 28.91
CA MET A 88 -23.18 -33.93 30.29
C MET A 88 -24.70 -34.04 30.47
N ARG A 89 -25.46 -33.51 29.51
CA ARG A 89 -26.92 -33.61 29.50
C ARG A 89 -27.36 -35.07 29.54
N ASP A 90 -26.78 -35.92 28.69
CA ASP A 90 -27.15 -37.33 28.60
C ASP A 90 -26.78 -38.09 29.89
N MET A 91 -25.62 -37.80 30.50
CA MET A 91 -25.24 -38.35 31.81
C MET A 91 -26.22 -37.95 32.92
N LEU A 92 -26.65 -36.69 32.96
CA LEU A 92 -27.62 -36.22 33.93
C LEU A 92 -28.98 -36.90 33.73
N PHE A 93 -29.45 -37.02 32.48
CA PHE A 93 -30.68 -37.75 32.19
C PHE A 93 -30.62 -39.21 32.62
N ASP A 94 -29.52 -39.93 32.35
CA ASP A 94 -29.37 -41.32 32.80
C ASP A 94 -29.39 -41.42 34.34
N ALA A 95 -28.70 -40.50 35.02
CA ALA A 95 -28.69 -40.44 36.48
C ALA A 95 -30.09 -40.17 37.08
N PHE A 96 -30.91 -39.34 36.42
CA PHE A 96 -32.30 -39.08 36.85
C PHE A 96 -33.26 -40.21 36.49
N GLN A 97 -32.97 -41.01 35.46
CA GLN A 97 -33.82 -42.12 35.02
C GLN A 97 -33.55 -43.44 35.74
N ARG A 98 -32.38 -43.61 36.38
CA ARG A 98 -32.11 -44.79 37.22
C ARG A 98 -33.00 -44.77 38.47
N PRO A 99 -33.85 -45.80 38.69
CA PRO A 99 -34.59 -45.93 39.93
C PRO A 99 -33.61 -46.12 41.08
N ARG A 100 -33.87 -45.41 42.20
CA ARG A 100 -33.12 -45.61 43.45
C ARG A 100 -33.26 -47.09 43.82
N PRO A 101 -32.16 -47.85 43.99
CA PRO A 101 -32.30 -49.22 44.49
C PRO A 101 -32.85 -49.13 45.93
N ASP A 102 -34.00 -49.76 46.15
CA ASP A 102 -34.62 -49.92 47.47
C ASP A 102 -33.72 -50.74 48.41
#